data_AF-A0A4P8W9B5-F1
#
_entry.id   AF-A0A4P8W9B5-F1
#
_cell.length_a   1.000
_cell.length_b   1.000
_cell.length_c   1.000
_cell.angle_alpha   90.00
_cell.angle_beta   90.00
_cell.angle_gamma   90.00
#
_symmetry.space_group_name_H-M   'P 1'
#
loop_
_entity.id
_entity.type
_entity.pdbx_description
1 polymer ?
#
loop_
_entity_poly.entity_id
_entity_poly.type
_entity_poly.pdbx_seq_one_letter_code
_entity_poly.pdbx_strand_id
1 'polypeptide(L)'
;MKTIAVVFAVCIVGALGTLTEEHKAKLREHRDKCIDDTKVDRTLVDKAHGGQWQEGDEKLQCFDACLHKKLGMMAEDGKLNEEVSLAKMTLDVGAEKAREIWDNCKDKSE
;
A
#
# COMPACT_ATOMS: atom_id res chain seq x y z
N MET A 1 -12.77 -1.77 12.63
CA MET A 1 -12.09 -0.67 13.40
C MET A 1 -10.85 -1.08 14.19
N LYS A 2 -10.84 -2.19 14.96
CA LYS A 2 -9.60 -2.67 15.64
C LYS A 2 -8.81 -3.70 14.81
N THR A 3 -9.46 -4.37 13.87
CA THR A 3 -8.89 -5.40 12.98
C THR A 3 -8.17 -4.84 11.75
N ILE A 4 -8.57 -3.64 11.31
CA ILE A 4 -7.92 -2.86 10.22
C ILE A 4 -6.41 -2.66 10.48
N ALA A 5 -6.01 -2.60 11.76
CA ALA A 5 -4.71 -2.07 12.18
C ALA A 5 -3.48 -2.95 11.89
N VAL A 6 -3.64 -4.27 11.75
CA VAL A 6 -2.50 -5.21 11.75
C VAL A 6 -2.06 -5.62 10.35
N VAL A 7 -2.91 -5.41 9.33
CA VAL A 7 -2.78 -6.18 8.09
C VAL A 7 -2.00 -5.44 7.02
N PHE A 8 -2.15 -4.12 6.91
CA PHE A 8 -1.39 -3.32 5.95
C PHE A 8 0.13 -3.38 6.19
N ALA A 9 0.55 -3.58 7.44
CA ALA A 9 1.96 -3.73 7.83
C ALA A 9 2.62 -5.01 7.28
N VAL A 10 1.87 -6.12 7.18
CA VAL A 10 2.43 -7.45 6.92
C VAL A 10 2.47 -7.77 5.42
N CYS A 11 1.63 -7.13 4.59
CA CYS A 11 1.54 -7.44 3.15
C CYS A 11 2.62 -6.71 2.30
N ILE A 12 3.38 -5.75 2.85
CA ILE A 12 4.37 -4.92 2.13
C ILE A 12 5.83 -5.34 2.40
N VAL A 13 6.08 -6.21 3.39
CA VAL A 13 7.45 -6.64 3.72
C VAL A 13 7.84 -7.84 2.88
N GLY A 14 8.37 -7.59 1.68
CA GLY A 14 9.06 -8.62 0.90
C GLY A 14 8.94 -8.48 -0.59
N ALA A 15 9.41 -7.36 -1.15
CA ALA A 15 9.59 -7.23 -2.59
C ALA A 15 10.83 -6.37 -2.88
N LEU A 16 12.00 -6.99 -2.90
CA LEU A 16 13.13 -6.45 -3.65
C LEU A 16 12.86 -6.80 -5.13
N GLY A 17 11.87 -6.14 -5.73
CA GLY A 17 11.22 -6.52 -6.97
C GLY A 17 11.33 -5.48 -8.10
N THR A 18 11.22 -5.96 -9.33
CA THR A 18 11.73 -5.42 -10.60
C THR A 18 10.95 -4.23 -11.20
N LEU A 19 10.60 -3.21 -10.41
CA LEU A 19 9.94 -2.02 -10.97
C LEU A 19 10.87 -1.26 -11.92
N THR A 20 10.33 -0.84 -13.07
CA THR A 20 11.00 0.09 -13.99
C THR A 20 11.16 1.47 -13.34
N GLU A 21 12.10 2.27 -13.82
CA GLU A 21 12.29 3.63 -13.28
C GLU A 21 11.06 4.52 -13.48
N GLU A 22 10.27 4.29 -14.54
CA GLU A 22 9.00 4.97 -14.77
C GLU A 22 7.97 4.63 -13.67
N HIS A 23 7.81 3.34 -13.34
CA HIS A 23 6.91 2.91 -12.28
C HIS A 23 7.33 3.48 -10.92
N LYS A 24 8.64 3.47 -10.63
CA LYS A 24 9.16 4.08 -9.39
C LYS A 24 8.95 5.58 -9.36
N ALA A 25 9.13 6.29 -10.47
CA ALA A 25 8.91 7.73 -10.54
C ALA A 25 7.45 8.09 -10.25
N LYS A 26 6.50 7.36 -10.87
CA LYS A 26 5.07 7.54 -10.62
C LYS A 26 4.68 7.19 -9.18
N LEU A 27 5.26 6.13 -8.61
CA LEU A 27 5.04 5.76 -7.22
C LEU A 27 5.55 6.85 -6.26
N ARG A 28 6.73 7.42 -6.52
CA ARG A 28 7.27 8.56 -5.76
C ARG A 28 6.37 9.78 -5.84
N GLU A 29 5.87 10.12 -7.03
CA GLU A 29 4.95 11.24 -7.22
C GLU A 29 3.66 11.06 -6.40
N HIS A 30 3.05 9.87 -6.46
CA HIS A 30 1.85 9.58 -5.65
C HIS A 30 2.14 9.58 -4.15
N ARG A 31 3.29 9.04 -3.75
CA ARG A 31 3.76 9.08 -2.36
C ARG A 31 3.86 10.52 -1.86
N ASP A 32 4.57 11.39 -2.56
CA ASP A 32 4.77 12.77 -2.11
C ASP A 32 3.45 13.54 -2.05
N LYS A 33 2.57 13.36 -3.04
CA LYS A 33 1.21 13.92 -3.00
C LYS A 33 0.42 13.43 -1.77
N CYS A 34 0.47 12.14 -1.46
CA CYS A 34 -0.24 11.62 -0.28
C CYS A 34 0.35 12.10 1.04
N ILE A 35 1.68 12.30 1.13
CA ILE A 35 2.29 12.93 2.30
C ILE A 35 1.76 14.36 2.47
N ASP A 36 1.69 15.11 1.38
CA ASP A 36 1.16 16.47 1.38
C ASP A 36 -0.33 16.53 1.70
N ASP A 37 -1.14 15.59 1.18
CA ASP A 37 -2.59 15.54 1.42
C ASP A 37 -2.90 15.18 2.88
N THR A 38 -2.21 14.19 3.46
CA THR A 38 -2.54 13.65 4.80
C THR A 38 -1.73 14.28 5.93
N LYS A 39 -0.66 15.02 5.61
CA LYS A 39 0.27 15.61 6.59
C LYS A 39 0.87 14.57 7.54
N VAL A 40 1.05 13.33 7.07
CA VAL A 40 1.78 12.28 7.79
C VAL A 40 3.26 12.65 7.92
N ASP A 41 3.89 12.25 9.02
CA ASP A 41 5.34 12.38 9.17
C ASP A 41 6.04 11.48 8.14
N ARG A 42 6.90 12.08 7.31
CA ARG A 42 7.69 11.38 6.30
C ARG A 42 8.53 10.26 6.91
N THR A 43 9.01 10.46 8.15
CA THR A 43 9.78 9.46 8.89
C THR A 43 8.96 8.21 9.18
N LEU A 44 7.66 8.34 9.46
CA LEU A 44 6.76 7.20 9.66
C LEU A 44 6.52 6.46 8.35
N VAL A 45 6.41 7.20 7.24
CA VAL A 45 6.30 6.59 5.90
C VAL A 45 7.57 5.84 5.52
N ASP A 46 8.75 6.41 5.76
CA ASP A 46 10.05 5.76 5.49
C ASP A 46 10.22 4.48 6.34
N LYS A 47 9.85 4.53 7.62
CA LYS A 47 9.82 3.36 8.50
C LYS A 47 8.84 2.29 8.02
N ALA A 48 7.63 2.68 7.64
CA ALA A 48 6.62 1.77 7.10
C ALA A 48 7.11 1.07 5.82
N HIS A 49 7.75 1.81 4.91
CA HIS A 49 8.39 1.25 3.70
C HIS A 49 9.53 0.27 4.06
N GLY A 50 10.24 0.50 5.16
CA GLY A 50 11.22 -0.43 5.73
C GLY A 50 10.61 -1.60 6.52
N GLY A 51 9.29 -1.76 6.53
CA GLY A 51 8.58 -2.81 7.25
C GLY A 51 8.26 -2.52 8.72
N GLN A 52 8.54 -1.30 9.18
CA GLN A 52 8.24 -0.85 10.55
C GLN A 52 6.97 0.00 10.53
N TRP A 53 5.82 -0.66 10.53
CA TRP A 53 4.54 0.02 10.56
C TRP A 53 4.18 0.49 11.98
N GLN A 54 3.76 1.75 12.12
CA GLN A 54 3.24 2.27 13.38
C GLN A 54 1.74 2.02 13.47
N GLU A 55 1.35 0.94 14.15
CA GLU A 55 -0.06 0.62 14.36
C GLU A 55 -0.79 1.74 15.11
N GLY A 56 -2.03 2.02 14.69
CA GLY A 56 -2.88 3.03 15.32
C GLY A 56 -2.56 4.48 14.94
N ASP A 57 -1.55 4.73 14.09
CA ASP A 57 -1.31 6.08 13.55
C ASP A 57 -2.32 6.41 12.44
N GLU A 58 -3.29 7.25 12.76
CA GLU A 58 -4.39 7.62 11.85
C GLU A 58 -3.86 8.28 10.55
N LYS A 59 -2.82 9.12 10.64
CA LYS A 59 -2.27 9.79 9.46
C LYS A 59 -1.54 8.83 8.53
N LEU A 60 -0.82 7.86 9.09
CA LEU A 60 -0.18 6.79 8.33
C LEU A 60 -1.20 5.89 7.65
N GLN A 61 -2.31 5.57 8.33
CA GLN A 61 -3.43 4.85 7.72
C GLN A 61 -4.10 5.64 6.59
N CYS A 62 -4.35 6.94 6.80
CA CYS A 62 -4.86 7.80 5.74
C CYS A 62 -3.89 7.92 4.55
N PHE A 63 -2.59 7.99 4.82
CA PHE A 63 -1.56 8.02 3.78
C PHE A 63 -1.60 6.76 2.91
N ASP A 64 -1.74 5.60 3.53
CA ASP A 64 -1.80 4.33 2.81
C ASP A 64 -3.10 4.18 2.00
N ALA A 65 -4.25 4.55 2.57
CA ALA A 65 -5.50 4.62 1.83
C ALA A 65 -5.40 5.58 0.64
N CYS A 66 -4.77 6.74 0.83
CA CYS A 66 -4.50 7.71 -0.25
C CYS A 66 -3.65 7.08 -1.36
N LEU A 67 -2.58 6.37 -1.01
CA LEU A 67 -1.68 5.75 -1.98
C LEU A 67 -2.41 4.66 -2.78
N HIS A 68 -3.15 3.78 -2.09
CA HIS A 68 -3.96 2.74 -2.73
C HIS A 68 -5.02 3.33 -3.68
N LYS A 69 -5.68 4.43 -3.30
CA LYS A 69 -6.63 5.14 -4.15
C LYS A 69 -5.97 5.75 -5.39
N LYS A 70 -4.85 6.46 -5.23
CA LYS A 70 -4.13 7.06 -6.38
C LYS A 70 -3.57 5.99 -7.34
N LEU A 71 -3.26 4.80 -6.84
CA LEU A 71 -2.83 3.66 -7.66
C LEU A 71 -3.99 2.89 -8.31
N GLY A 72 -5.25 3.25 -7.99
CA GLY A 72 -6.47 2.60 -8.48
C GLY A 72 -6.74 1.24 -7.83
N MET A 73 -5.97 0.86 -6.81
CA MET A 73 -6.15 -0.39 -6.06
C MET A 73 -7.32 -0.30 -5.08
N MET A 74 -7.73 0.91 -4.70
CA MET A 74 -8.84 1.16 -3.79
C MET A 74 -9.78 2.20 -4.38
N ALA A 75 -11.08 1.96 -4.29
CA ALA A 75 -12.12 2.92 -4.64
C ALA A 75 -12.31 3.97 -3.52
N GLU A 76 -13.07 5.03 -3.80
CA GLU A 76 -13.29 6.09 -2.81
C GLU A 76 -14.01 5.61 -1.55
N ASP A 77 -14.85 4.58 -1.68
CA ASP A 77 -15.58 3.93 -0.59
C ASP A 77 -14.72 2.94 0.23
N GLY A 78 -13.43 2.83 -0.07
CA GLY A 78 -12.49 1.98 0.64
C GLY A 78 -12.41 0.54 0.14
N LYS A 79 -13.20 0.15 -0.87
CA LYS A 79 -13.15 -1.21 -1.43
C LYS A 79 -11.94 -1.40 -2.32
N LEU A 80 -11.26 -2.54 -2.17
CA LEU A 80 -10.16 -2.92 -3.03
C LEU A 80 -10.66 -3.39 -4.41
N ASN A 81 -9.95 -3.00 -5.46
CA ASN A 81 -10.13 -3.50 -6.81
C ASN A 81 -9.16 -4.67 -7.03
N GLU A 82 -9.68 -5.90 -7.04
CA GLU A 82 -8.89 -7.12 -7.20
C GLU A 82 -8.01 -7.09 -8.45
N GLU A 83 -8.60 -6.79 -9.59
CA GLU A 83 -7.92 -6.82 -10.88
C GLU A 83 -6.72 -5.85 -10.90
N VAL A 84 -6.95 -4.60 -10.47
CA VAL A 84 -5.89 -3.59 -10.44
C VAL A 84 -4.84 -3.94 -9.38
N SER A 85 -5.25 -4.39 -8.20
CA SER A 85 -4.34 -4.74 -7.10
C SER A 85 -3.40 -5.87 -7.52
N LEU A 86 -3.94 -6.95 -8.09
CA LEU A 86 -3.14 -8.07 -8.60
C LEU A 86 -2.20 -7.64 -9.73
N ALA A 87 -2.66 -6.80 -10.66
CA ALA A 87 -1.82 -6.28 -11.73
C ALA A 87 -0.64 -5.48 -11.17
N LYS A 88 -0.88 -4.59 -10.19
CA LYS A 88 0.19 -3.79 -9.55
C LYS A 88 1.17 -4.65 -8.75
N MET A 89 0.67 -5.57 -7.93
CA MET A 89 1.52 -6.50 -7.17
C MET A 89 2.34 -7.40 -8.10
N THR A 90 1.77 -7.86 -9.21
CA THR A 90 2.47 -8.72 -10.18
C THR A 90 3.68 -8.03 -10.81
N LEU A 91 3.62 -6.71 -11.03
CA LEU A 91 4.76 -5.94 -11.55
C LEU A 91 5.96 -5.92 -10.60
N ASP A 92 5.71 -6.13 -9.31
CA ASP A 92 6.72 -6.07 -8.26
C ASP A 92 7.20 -7.47 -7.83
N VAL A 93 6.26 -8.36 -7.47
CA VAL A 93 6.54 -9.68 -6.89
C VAL A 93 6.23 -10.87 -7.80
N GLY A 94 5.68 -10.63 -8.99
CA GLY A 94 5.20 -11.69 -9.89
C GLY A 94 3.82 -12.25 -9.51
N ALA A 95 3.21 -12.98 -10.44
CA ALA A 95 1.79 -13.35 -10.37
C ALA A 95 1.45 -14.31 -9.20
N GLU A 96 2.32 -15.28 -8.94
CA GLU A 96 2.12 -16.27 -7.86
C GLU A 96 2.11 -15.58 -6.49
N LYS A 97 3.14 -14.77 -6.21
CA LYS A 97 3.26 -14.07 -4.94
C LYS A 97 2.18 -12.99 -4.78
N ALA A 98 1.82 -12.31 -5.87
CA ALA A 98 0.72 -11.36 -5.87
C ALA A 98 -0.62 -12.02 -5.48
N ARG A 99 -0.90 -13.22 -6.00
CA ARG A 99 -2.09 -14.00 -5.64
C ARG A 99 -2.07 -14.43 -4.18
N GLU A 100 -0.93 -14.94 -3.71
CA GLU A 100 -0.76 -15.34 -2.30
C GLU A 100 -1.01 -14.15 -1.35
N ILE A 101 -0.45 -12.97 -1.65
CA ILE A 101 -0.67 -11.76 -0.87
C ILE A 101 -2.15 -11.36 -0.90
N TRP A 102 -2.77 -11.34 -2.08
CA TRP A 102 -4.18 -10.99 -2.23
C TRP A 102 -5.09 -11.89 -1.38
N ASP A 103 -4.95 -13.20 -1.50
CA ASP A 103 -5.80 -14.15 -0.77
C ASP A 103 -5.61 -14.06 0.75
N ASN A 104 -4.42 -13.66 1.20
CA ASN A 104 -4.14 -13.44 2.62
C ASN A 104 -4.65 -12.09 3.15
N CYS A 105 -4.89 -11.09 2.29
CA CYS A 105 -5.13 -9.70 2.70
C CYS A 105 -6.49 -9.12 2.25
N LYS A 106 -7.19 -9.71 1.26
CA LYS A 106 -8.42 -9.16 0.67
C LYS A 106 -9.60 -8.99 1.65
N ASP A 107 -9.73 -9.90 2.61
CA ASP A 107 -10.85 -9.90 3.57
C ASP A 107 -10.53 -9.13 4.86
N LYS A 108 -9.37 -8.47 4.89
CA LYS A 108 -8.83 -7.81 6.08
C LYS A 108 -8.91 -6.27 5.99
N SER A 109 -9.50 -5.75 4.92
CA SER A 109 -9.75 -4.33 4.71
C SER A 109 -10.99 -3.78 5.44
N GLU A 110 -11.53 -4.51 6.44
CA GLU A 110 -12.74 -4.16 7.25
C GLU A 110 -12.45 -3.75 8.72
#